data_AF-A0A7Y5G4M0-F1
#
_entry.id   AF-A0A7Y5G4M0-F1
#
_cell.length_a   1.000
_cell.length_b   1.000
_cell.length_c   1.000
_cell.angle_alpha   90.00
_cell.angle_beta   90.00
_cell.angle_gamma   90.00
#
_symmetry.space_group_name_H-M   'P 1'
#
loop_
_entity.id
_entity.type
_entity.pdbx_description
1 polymer ?
#
loop_
_entity_poly.entity_id
_entity_poly.type
_entity_poly.pdbx_seq_one_letter_code
_entity_poly.pdbx_strand_id
1 'polypeptide(L)'
;MALLLFLIQLAVNALWTWLFFVWRQGALAFIEIVILWALILATIVAFWRVRPLAGILLLPYLAWVTFAAALTYATWRLNPQLLA
;
A
#
# COMPACT_ATOMS: atom_id res chain seq x y z
N MET A 1 -13.54 -3.70 15.88
CA MET A 1 -12.62 -2.63 15.42
C MET A 1 -11.59 -3.13 14.41
N ALA A 2 -10.84 -4.20 14.70
CA ALA A 2 -9.81 -4.72 13.79
C ALA A 2 -10.33 -5.17 12.40
N LEU A 3 -11.56 -5.70 12.31
CA LEU A 3 -12.15 -6.14 11.04
C LEU A 3 -12.40 -4.97 10.05
N LEU A 4 -12.80 -3.80 10.58
CA LEU A 4 -13.03 -2.59 9.78
C LEU A 4 -11.73 -2.07 9.17
N LEU A 5 -10.65 -2.05 9.97
CA LEU A 5 -9.30 -1.70 9.50
C LEU A 5 -8.83 -2.65 8.38
N PHE A 6 -9.08 -3.95 8.54
CA PHE A 6 -8.74 -4.94 7.52
C PHE A 6 -9.55 -4.75 6.22
N LEU A 7 -10.86 -4.47 6.32
CA LEU A 7 -11.71 -4.18 5.16
C LEU A 7 -11.28 -2.89 4.44
N ILE A 8 -10.92 -1.85 5.19
CA ILE A 8 -10.42 -0.59 4.62
C ILE A 8 -9.08 -0.83 3.91
N GLN A 9 -8.15 -1.55 4.55
CA GLN A 9 -6.87 -1.93 3.94
C GLN A 9 -7.10 -2.72 2.64
N LEU A 10 -8.05 -3.65 2.61
CA LEU A 10 -8.36 -4.45 1.42
C LEU A 10 -8.96 -3.60 0.31
N ALA A 11 -9.89 -2.70 0.63
CA ALA A 11 -10.50 -1.79 -0.34
C ALA A 11 -9.47 -0.85 -0.97
N VAL A 12 -8.59 -0.26 -0.16
CA VAL A 12 -7.47 0.58 -0.63
C VAL A 12 -6.47 -0.24 -1.45
N ASN A 13 -6.21 -1.49 -1.09
CA ASN A 13 -5.34 -2.35 -1.88
C ASN A 13 -5.92 -2.67 -3.27
N ALA A 14 -7.23 -2.92 -3.36
CA ALA A 14 -7.91 -3.14 -4.62
C ALA A 14 -7.96 -1.87 -5.49
N LEU A 15 -8.22 -0.72 -4.85
CA LEU A 15 -8.33 0.57 -5.52
C LEU A 15 -6.99 1.02 -6.14
N TRP A 16 -5.85 0.68 -5.53
CA TRP A 16 -4.51 0.89 -6.10
C TRP A 16 -4.33 0.24 -7.48
N THR A 17 -4.82 -0.99 -7.64
CA THR A 17 -4.69 -1.71 -8.92
C THR A 17 -5.51 -1.00 -10.00
N TRP A 18 -6.70 -0.50 -9.67
CA TRP A 18 -7.52 0.29 -10.59
C TRP A 18 -6.90 1.66 -10.92
N LEU A 19 -6.42 2.40 -9.92
CA LEU A 19 -5.80 3.71 -10.12
C LEU A 19 -4.55 3.63 -11.01
N PHE A 20 -3.73 2.59 -10.81
CA PHE A 20 -2.50 2.40 -11.58
C PHE A 20 -2.74 1.83 -12.99
N PHE A 21 -3.53 0.76 -13.12
CA PHE A 21 -3.70 0.07 -14.41
C PHE A 21 -4.85 0.62 -15.27
N VAL A 22 -5.97 1.03 -14.66
CA VAL A 22 -7.17 1.47 -15.40
C VAL A 22 -7.09 2.96 -15.66
N TRP A 23 -6.94 3.76 -14.60
CA TRP A 23 -6.95 5.21 -14.71
C TRP A 23 -5.61 5.81 -15.10
N ARG A 24 -4.51 5.02 -15.02
CA ARG A 24 -3.16 5.49 -15.35
C ARG A 24 -2.84 6.81 -14.62
N GLN A 25 -3.26 6.94 -13.36
CA GLN A 25 -2.99 8.15 -12.56
C GLN A 25 -1.85 7.88 -11.60
N GLY A 26 -0.61 8.02 -12.09
CA GLY A 26 0.60 7.67 -11.34
C GLY A 26 0.75 8.45 -10.03
N ALA A 27 0.39 9.73 -10.02
CA ALA A 27 0.46 10.57 -8.82
C ALA A 27 -0.54 10.14 -7.74
N LEU A 28 -1.80 9.86 -8.12
CA LEU A 28 -2.82 9.41 -7.18
C LEU A 28 -2.56 7.98 -6.67
N ALA A 29 -2.13 7.07 -7.55
CA ALA A 29 -1.73 5.72 -7.16
C ALA A 29 -0.53 5.74 -6.19
N PHE A 30 0.40 6.70 -6.32
CA PHE A 30 1.51 6.85 -5.39
C PHE A 30 1.05 7.35 -4.01
N ILE A 31 0.15 8.34 -3.95
CA ILE A 31 -0.40 8.80 -2.68
C ILE A 31 -1.14 7.67 -1.97
N GLU A 32 -1.95 6.92 -2.72
CA GLU A 32 -2.71 5.80 -2.18
C GLU A 32 -1.82 4.67 -1.64
N ILE A 33 -0.77 4.27 -2.37
CA ILE A 33 0.11 3.20 -1.89
C ILE A 33 0.91 3.61 -0.65
N VAL A 34 1.23 4.91 -0.51
CA VAL A 34 1.84 5.44 0.71
C VAL A 34 0.87 5.38 1.89
N ILE A 35 -0.42 5.70 1.66
CA ILE A 35 -1.47 5.55 2.68
C ILE A 35 -1.62 4.07 3.08
N LEU A 36 -1.65 3.16 2.10
CA LEU A 36 -1.71 1.72 2.35
C LEU A 36 -0.49 1.24 3.17
N TRP A 37 0.70 1.71 2.83
CA TRP A 37 1.94 1.40 3.55
C TRP A 37 1.86 1.85 5.02
N ALA A 38 1.37 3.06 5.28
CA ALA A 38 1.18 3.57 6.63
C ALA A 38 0.14 2.76 7.43
N LEU A 39 -0.96 2.34 6.80
CA LEU A 39 -1.97 1.47 7.41
C LEU A 39 -1.39 0.10 7.78
N ILE A 40 -0.57 -0.48 6.91
CA ILE A 40 0.11 -1.77 7.17
C ILE A 40 1.09 -1.61 8.34
N LEU A 41 1.88 -0.55 8.36
CA LEU A 41 2.80 -0.28 9.46
C LEU A 41 2.06 -0.11 10.79
N ALA A 42 0.96 0.66 10.80
CA ALA A 42 0.11 0.81 11.98
C ALA A 42 -0.45 -0.54 12.46
N THR A 43 -0.84 -1.40 11.51
CA THR A 43 -1.31 -2.76 11.80
C THR A 43 -0.18 -3.61 12.40
N ILE A 44 1.02 -3.56 11.83
CA ILE A 44 2.21 -4.24 12.37
C ILE A 44 2.48 -3.81 13.80
N VAL A 45 2.52 -2.50 14.09
CA VAL A 45 2.80 -1.97 15.44
C VAL A 45 1.72 -2.40 16.43
N ALA A 46 0.44 -2.35 16.03
CA ALA A 46 -0.68 -2.80 16.87
C ALA A 46 -0.58 -4.30 17.19
N PHE A 47 -0.29 -5.14 16.18
CA PHE A 47 -0.13 -6.58 16.36
C PHE A 47 1.15 -6.92 17.13
N TRP A 48 2.23 -6.16 16.98
CA TRP A 48 3.48 -6.36 17.71
C TRP A 48 3.30 -6.23 19.21
N ARG A 49 2.43 -5.30 19.66
CA ARG A 49 2.09 -5.13 21.08
C ARG A 49 1.29 -6.28 21.68
N VAL A 50 0.57 -7.05 20.85
CA VAL A 50 -0.27 -8.16 21.30
C VAL A 50 0.45 -9.49 21.14
N ARG A 51 1.02 -9.76 19.95
CA ARG A 51 1.79 -10.97 19.62
C ARG A 51 2.87 -10.64 18.57
N PRO A 52 4.16 -10.66 18.93
CA PRO A 52 5.26 -10.35 18.00
C PRO A 52 5.28 -11.23 16.75
N LEU A 53 4.88 -12.51 16.85
CA LEU A 53 4.76 -13.43 15.72
C LEU A 53 3.79 -12.93 14.64
N ALA A 54 2.68 -12.27 15.02
CA ALA A 54 1.73 -11.72 14.06
C ALA A 54 2.31 -10.50 13.32
N GLY A 55 3.14 -9.70 14.00
CA GLY A 55 3.88 -8.61 13.37
C GLY A 55 4.93 -9.12 12.36
N ILE A 56 5.62 -10.22 12.68
CA ILE A 56 6.60 -10.85 11.78
C ILE A 56 5.94 -11.37 10.50
N LEU A 57 4.75 -11.97 10.59
CA LEU A 57 3.99 -12.45 9.42
C LEU A 57 3.60 -11.32 8.44
N LEU A 58 3.53 -10.07 8.91
CA LEU A 58 3.22 -8.90 8.11
C LEU A 58 4.46 -8.20 7.52
N LEU A 59 5.67 -8.51 7.99
CA LEU A 59 6.92 -8.00 7.41
C LEU A 59 7.07 -8.30 5.91
N PRO A 60 6.84 -9.53 5.40
CA PRO A 60 6.90 -9.79 3.96
C PRO A 60 5.85 -9.00 3.18
N TYR A 61 4.69 -8.71 3.77
CA TYR A 61 3.68 -7.86 3.14
C TYR A 61 4.13 -6.40 3.07
N LEU A 62 4.77 -5.87 4.12
CA LEU A 62 5.37 -4.53 4.09
C LEU A 62 6.48 -4.41 3.03
N ALA A 63 7.31 -5.45 2.88
CA ALA A 63 8.35 -5.50 1.85
C ALA A 63 7.73 -5.44 0.44
N TRP A 64 6.67 -6.20 0.20
CA TRP A 64 5.93 -6.17 -1.07
C TRP A 64 5.34 -4.80 -1.37
N VAL A 65 4.67 -4.15 -0.40
CA VAL A 65 4.10 -2.81 -0.62
C VAL A 65 5.17 -1.75 -0.81
N THR A 66 6.33 -1.89 -0.16
CA THR A 66 7.49 -1.03 -0.41
C THR A 66 7.99 -1.17 -1.86
N PHE A 67 8.09 -2.40 -2.37
CA PHE A 67 8.44 -2.64 -3.77
C PHE A 67 7.42 -2.03 -4.74
N ALA A 68 6.12 -2.22 -4.48
CA ALA A 68 5.06 -1.66 -5.31
C ALA A 68 5.04 -0.10 -5.26
N ALA A 69 5.37 0.51 -4.12
CA ALA A 69 5.52 1.97 -4.02
C ALA A 69 6.71 2.47 -4.84
N ALA A 70 7.85 1.78 -4.78
CA ALA A 70 9.03 2.09 -5.58
C ALA A 70 8.75 1.91 -7.09
N LEU A 71 8.02 0.86 -7.47
CA LEU A 71 7.58 0.63 -8.85
C LEU A 71 6.67 1.78 -9.32
N THR A 72 5.64 2.13 -8.54
CA THR A 72 4.72 3.24 -8.86
C THR A 72 5.48 4.54 -9.08
N TYR A 73 6.40 4.86 -8.18
CA TYR A 73 7.24 6.04 -8.27
C TYR A 73 8.18 6.02 -9.49
N ALA A 74 8.83 4.89 -9.76
CA ALA A 74 9.69 4.73 -10.92
C ALA A 74 8.90 4.87 -12.23
N THR A 75 7.72 4.25 -12.33
CA THR A 75 6.86 4.35 -13.51
C THR A 75 6.37 5.78 -13.72
N TRP A 76 5.98 6.48 -12.65
CA TRP A 76 5.59 7.89 -12.71
C TRP A 76 6.75 8.79 -13.18
N ARG A 77 7.95 8.61 -12.61
CA ARG A 77 9.13 9.40 -12.99
C ARG A 77 9.59 9.13 -14.42
N LEU A 78 9.45 7.89 -14.91
CA LEU A 78 9.85 7.51 -16.27
C LEU A 78 8.79 7.87 -17.32
N ASN A 79 7.52 8.05 -16.92
CA ASN A 79 6.42 8.37 -17.82
C ASN A 79 5.58 9.58 -17.33
N PRO A 80 6.21 10.77 -17.14
CA PRO A 80 5.51 11.94 -16.63
C PRO A 80 4.40 12.47 -17.56
N GLN A 81 4.47 12.17 -18.86
CA GLN A 81 3.48 12.61 -19.86
C GLN A 81 2.24 11.70 -19.96
N LEU A 82 2.33 10.46 -19.48
CA LEU A 82 1.25 9.46 -19.60
C LEU A 82 0.41 9.33 -18.31
N LEU A 83 0.92 9.87 -17.20
CA LEU A 83 0.43 9.67 -15.84
C LEU A 83 0.12 11.00 -15.10
N ALA A 84 -0.02 12.10 -15.84
CA ALA A 84 -0.30 13.44 -15.34
C ALA A 84 -1.75 13.59 -14.83
#